data_AF-A0A8T4QD61-F1
#
_entry.id   AF-A0A8T4QD61-F1
#
_cell.length_a   1.000
_cell.length_b   1.000
_cell.length_c   1.000
_cell.angle_alpha   90.00
_cell.angle_beta   90.00
_cell.angle_gamma   90.00
#
_symmetry.space_group_name_H-M   'P 1'
#
loop_
_entity.id
_entity.type
_entity.pdbx_description
1 polymer ?
#
loop_
_entity_poly.entity_id
_entity_poly.type
_entity_poly.pdbx_seq_one_letter_code
_entity_poly.pdbx_strand_id
1 'polypeptide(L)'
;MKHWLFIFLLLIPLVSSAEIINDYNNLDTLNMEVKISSEFQLDRLRKDSNIDFIEANVTIFPRDSHNAKVLNLNSNTDAIFIQGEDMLSFRWENPDKNLFKIGLESEIKTNNVLHNINSELKFPIDEINSQYTYPTQYIDINKEIFNQAVEIVKYEDNLFDATFEIARWIESNIKYNLSTLTEDVVQPSSWVLQNKEGVCDELTNLFISMTRSLGIPSRYVTGVAYTNLIGDWGPHAWAEVYFPEIGWVPFDVTYGQFGWIDPTHIKLKTTLDSGDPSIKYIWRGKRVDFNAKEIDIDTSLVSKGEKINNLASLKIIPLLDNVGPGSYVPFEVKIKNNNPNYLPEKIVVTKASDLTERNVKFILLKPGEQNSLFWITQIPRDLEPYTRYFTTLEVEDVFHDKAQYNLSYSLGKEIISLEKAQSLIKTQEKNFIIQNIPSSPFLQIKNFEYNQNPSYKEALEINFILEIVEPAQNVRILINNKEILKLDSIDSTKKVKLNLKGKDFLGNKFKIIVEYEDKNGKSYSLEQSLPMVIKDFPWYIVLLKVLKIID
;
A
#
# COMPACT_ATOMS: atom_id res chain seq x y z
N MET A 1 20.25 -25.89 15.45
CA MET A 1 20.32 -25.36 14.07
C MET A 1 20.66 -23.89 14.19
N LYS A 2 21.78 -23.43 13.63
CA LYS A 2 22.01 -21.98 13.49
C LYS A 2 21.26 -21.56 12.23
N HIS A 3 20.31 -20.65 12.35
CA HIS A 3 19.67 -20.01 11.20
C HIS A 3 20.53 -18.81 10.84
N TRP A 4 20.95 -18.74 9.59
CA TRP A 4 21.66 -17.59 9.05
C TRP A 4 20.63 -16.81 8.25
N LEU A 5 20.30 -15.62 8.74
CA LEU A 5 19.51 -14.62 8.03
C LEU A 5 20.49 -13.90 7.10
N PHE A 6 20.23 -13.87 5.80
CA PHE A 6 21.00 -13.04 4.87
C PHE A 6 20.03 -11.99 4.33
N ILE A 7 20.29 -10.73 4.68
CA ILE A 7 19.56 -9.56 4.23
C ILE A 7 20.20 -9.08 2.93
N PHE A 8 19.39 -8.62 1.98
CA PHE A 8 19.89 -8.06 0.73
C PHE A 8 20.66 -6.76 0.98
N LEU A 9 21.98 -6.79 0.85
CA LEU A 9 22.80 -5.58 0.96
C LEU A 9 22.94 -4.94 -0.42
N LEU A 10 22.31 -3.78 -0.61
CA LEU A 10 22.50 -2.98 -1.81
C LEU A 10 23.78 -2.15 -1.64
N LEU A 11 24.92 -2.69 -2.11
CA LEU A 11 26.15 -1.90 -2.24
C LEU A 11 26.00 -0.91 -3.39
N ILE A 12 25.66 0.34 -3.07
CA ILE A 12 25.49 1.41 -4.06
C ILE A 12 26.86 2.04 -4.36
N PRO A 13 27.38 1.95 -5.61
CA PRO A 13 28.45 2.85 -6.02
C PRO A 13 27.90 4.28 -6.09
N LEU A 14 28.65 5.25 -5.58
CA LEU A 14 28.40 6.68 -5.80
C LEU A 14 28.53 6.99 -7.30
N VAL A 15 27.43 6.91 -8.04
CA VAL A 15 27.38 7.36 -9.43
C VAL A 15 27.02 8.84 -9.46
N SER A 16 27.89 9.60 -10.12
CA SER A 16 27.76 11.05 -10.34
C SER A 16 26.60 11.35 -11.27
N SER A 17 25.82 12.36 -10.89
CA SER A 17 24.67 12.95 -11.58
C SER A 17 24.71 12.97 -13.12
N ALA A 18 23.53 12.63 -13.68
CA ALA A 18 23.05 12.78 -15.06
C ALA A 18 22.86 11.44 -15.80
N GLU A 19 22.08 10.52 -15.22
CA GLU A 19 21.70 9.28 -15.89
C GLU A 19 20.22 9.28 -16.27
N ILE A 20 19.96 8.69 -17.45
CA ILE A 20 18.66 8.58 -18.09
C ILE A 20 17.72 7.84 -17.13
N ILE A 21 16.70 8.55 -16.62
CA ILE A 21 15.57 7.92 -15.92
C ILE A 21 14.85 7.05 -16.96
N ASN A 22 15.15 5.75 -16.97
CA ASN A 22 14.35 4.80 -17.73
C ASN A 22 13.13 4.46 -16.89
N ASP A 23 11.98 4.98 -17.29
CA ASP A 23 10.72 4.57 -16.70
C ASP A 23 10.03 3.58 -17.65
N TYR A 24 9.73 2.40 -17.11
CA TYR A 24 9.12 1.27 -17.83
C TYR A 24 7.66 1.07 -17.43
N ASN A 25 7.10 1.94 -16.57
CA ASN A 25 5.73 1.85 -16.07
C ASN A 25 4.69 1.84 -17.19
N ASN A 26 4.95 2.52 -18.30
CA ASN A 26 4.05 2.57 -19.45
C ASN A 26 4.28 1.48 -20.49
N LEU A 27 5.13 0.49 -20.23
CA LEU A 27 5.30 -0.63 -21.16
C LEU A 27 4.38 -1.78 -20.77
N ASP A 28 3.83 -2.47 -21.75
CA ASP A 28 3.00 -3.65 -21.52
C ASP A 28 3.81 -4.84 -21.02
N THR A 29 5.05 -4.99 -21.49
CA THR A 29 5.90 -6.15 -21.25
C THR A 29 7.39 -5.83 -21.31
N LEU A 30 8.19 -6.62 -20.59
CA LEU A 30 9.64 -6.67 -20.71
C LEU A 30 10.09 -8.13 -20.83
N ASN A 31 11.10 -8.38 -21.67
CA ASN A 31 11.84 -9.65 -21.66
C ASN A 31 13.20 -9.40 -21.03
N MET A 32 13.59 -10.24 -20.09
CA MET A 32 14.79 -10.06 -19.27
C MET A 32 15.55 -11.38 -19.11
N GLU A 33 16.85 -11.27 -18.90
CA GLU A 33 17.71 -12.37 -18.48
C GLU A 33 18.09 -12.14 -17.01
N VAL A 34 17.85 -13.14 -16.16
CA VAL A 34 18.16 -13.14 -14.74
C VAL A 34 19.20 -14.21 -14.44
N LYS A 35 20.30 -13.80 -13.82
CA LYS A 35 21.37 -14.67 -13.34
C LYS A 35 21.43 -14.60 -11.83
N ILE A 36 21.29 -15.75 -11.18
CA ILE A 36 21.42 -15.86 -9.73
C ILE A 36 22.66 -16.68 -9.44
N SER A 37 23.56 -16.13 -8.64
CA SER A 37 24.78 -16.82 -8.24
C SER A 37 25.03 -16.71 -6.74
N SER A 38 25.65 -17.72 -6.16
CA SER A 38 26.10 -17.70 -4.77
C SER A 38 27.25 -18.68 -4.61
N GLU A 39 28.12 -18.44 -3.63
CA GLU A 39 29.18 -19.36 -3.28
C GLU A 39 29.27 -19.56 -1.79
N PHE A 40 29.64 -20.77 -1.39
CA PHE A 40 29.84 -21.12 0.00
C PHE A 40 30.99 -22.12 0.14
N GLN A 41 31.58 -22.13 1.34
CA GLN A 41 32.74 -22.90 1.68
C GLN A 41 32.45 -23.81 2.88
N LEU A 42 32.89 -25.05 2.77
CA LEU A 42 32.87 -26.03 3.85
C LEU A 42 34.31 -26.47 4.17
N ASP A 43 34.89 -25.91 5.22
CA ASP A 43 36.30 -26.11 5.57
C ASP A 43 36.51 -27.29 6.50
N ARG A 44 37.37 -28.22 6.09
CA ARG A 44 37.77 -29.38 6.87
C ARG A 44 38.77 -28.98 7.95
N LEU A 45 38.36 -29.04 9.21
CA LEU A 45 39.18 -28.56 10.34
C LEU A 45 40.32 -29.51 10.72
N ARG A 46 40.28 -30.77 10.27
CA ARG A 46 41.29 -31.82 10.57
C ARG A 46 41.48 -32.80 9.41
N LYS A 47 42.59 -33.56 9.43
CA LYS A 47 42.89 -34.63 8.46
C LYS A 47 41.86 -35.77 8.44
N ASP A 48 41.17 -36.01 9.55
CA ASP A 48 40.12 -37.04 9.68
C ASP A 48 38.70 -36.47 9.49
N SER A 49 38.58 -35.27 8.92
CA SER A 49 37.29 -34.67 8.57
C SER A 49 36.76 -35.31 7.30
N ASN A 50 35.45 -35.57 7.26
CA ASN A 50 34.76 -36.07 6.08
C ASN A 50 33.48 -35.27 5.83
N ILE A 51 33.09 -35.19 4.56
CA ILE A 51 31.80 -34.63 4.13
C ILE A 51 31.18 -35.73 3.27
N ASP A 52 30.09 -36.31 3.77
CA ASP A 52 29.37 -37.34 3.03
C ASP A 52 28.51 -36.68 1.96
N PHE A 53 27.82 -35.58 2.31
CA PHE A 53 27.13 -34.73 1.34
C PHE A 53 26.97 -33.31 1.87
N ILE A 54 26.74 -32.39 0.93
CA ILE A 54 26.20 -31.06 1.19
C ILE A 54 25.10 -30.75 0.17
N GLU A 55 24.08 -30.06 0.65
CA GLU A 55 22.88 -29.69 -0.08
C GLU A 55 22.57 -28.22 0.19
N ALA A 56 22.31 -27.46 -0.87
CA ALA A 56 21.83 -26.10 -0.80
C ALA A 56 20.42 -26.04 -1.42
N ASN A 57 19.43 -25.73 -0.59
CA ASN A 57 18.04 -25.56 -1.02
C ASN A 57 17.77 -24.08 -1.24
N VAL A 58 17.74 -23.68 -2.51
CA VAL A 58 17.51 -22.31 -2.96
C VAL A 58 16.01 -22.10 -3.13
N THR A 59 15.47 -21.09 -2.47
CA THR A 59 14.04 -20.75 -2.54
C THR A 59 13.76 -19.49 -3.35
N ILE A 60 14.80 -18.72 -3.66
CA ILE A 60 14.70 -17.50 -4.46
C ILE A 60 15.12 -17.79 -5.89
N PHE A 61 14.14 -17.90 -6.78
CA PHE A 61 14.38 -18.15 -8.21
C PHE A 61 13.14 -17.75 -9.02
N PRO A 62 13.29 -17.40 -10.31
CA PRO A 62 12.17 -17.05 -11.16
C PRO A 62 11.13 -18.17 -11.25
N ARG A 63 9.85 -17.81 -11.12
CA ARG A 63 8.72 -18.72 -11.30
C ARG A 63 7.61 -18.03 -12.07
N ASP A 64 6.77 -18.84 -12.70
CA ASP A 64 5.52 -18.34 -13.26
C ASP A 64 4.68 -17.67 -12.17
N SER A 65 4.19 -16.47 -12.46
CA SER A 65 3.33 -15.69 -11.60
C SER A 65 2.24 -15.02 -12.45
N HIS A 66 1.37 -14.23 -11.83
CA HIS A 66 0.38 -13.45 -12.56
C HIS A 66 1.02 -12.38 -13.47
N ASN A 67 2.21 -11.88 -13.12
CA ASN A 67 2.93 -10.84 -13.85
C ASN A 67 4.14 -11.35 -14.63
N ALA A 68 4.56 -12.61 -14.49
CA ALA A 68 5.78 -13.15 -15.09
C ALA A 68 5.57 -14.56 -15.67
N LYS A 69 6.20 -14.82 -16.82
CA LYS A 69 6.31 -16.13 -17.45
C LYS A 69 7.79 -16.49 -17.60
N VAL A 70 8.20 -17.59 -17.00
CA VAL A 70 9.55 -18.14 -17.15
C VAL A 70 9.63 -18.88 -18.48
N LEU A 71 10.52 -18.44 -19.37
CA LEU A 71 10.72 -19.04 -20.69
C LEU A 71 11.73 -20.18 -20.64
N ASN A 72 12.77 -20.02 -19.83
CA ASN A 72 13.74 -21.07 -19.52
C ASN A 72 14.30 -20.88 -18.10
N LEU A 73 14.80 -21.97 -17.51
CA LEU A 73 15.52 -21.96 -16.24
C LEU A 73 16.58 -23.06 -16.29
N ASN A 74 17.84 -22.65 -16.30
CA ASN A 74 18.99 -23.54 -16.41
C ASN A 74 19.91 -23.36 -15.20
N SER A 75 20.70 -24.39 -14.91
CA SER A 75 21.80 -24.28 -13.95
C SER A 75 23.14 -24.54 -14.63
N ASN A 76 24.16 -23.78 -14.25
CA ASN A 76 25.53 -23.88 -14.74
C ASN A 76 26.50 -24.47 -13.70
N THR A 77 25.99 -25.18 -12.69
CA THR A 77 26.77 -25.79 -11.61
C THR A 77 27.09 -27.28 -11.85
N ASP A 78 28.07 -27.80 -11.11
CA ASP A 78 28.46 -29.21 -11.12
C ASP A 78 27.67 -30.09 -10.13
N ALA A 79 26.70 -29.50 -9.42
CA ALA A 79 25.84 -30.21 -8.47
C ALA A 79 24.74 -31.02 -9.18
N ILE A 80 24.19 -32.00 -8.46
CA ILE A 80 22.91 -32.60 -8.84
C ILE A 80 21.82 -31.54 -8.62
N PHE A 81 21.19 -31.12 -9.71
CA PHE A 81 20.10 -30.14 -9.72
C PHE A 81 18.75 -30.87 -9.65
N ILE A 82 17.98 -30.60 -8.58
CA ILE A 82 16.66 -31.18 -8.37
C ILE A 82 15.65 -30.05 -8.24
N GLN A 83 14.69 -30.02 -9.17
CA GLN A 83 13.61 -29.05 -9.15
C GLN A 83 12.44 -29.57 -8.32
N GLY A 84 12.04 -28.81 -7.31
CA GLY A 84 10.77 -28.97 -6.60
C GLY A 84 9.82 -27.80 -6.90
N GLU A 85 8.58 -27.88 -6.39
CA GLU A 85 7.57 -26.83 -6.59
C GLU A 85 8.00 -25.48 -6.00
N ASP A 86 8.66 -25.50 -4.84
CA ASP A 86 9.01 -24.29 -4.07
C ASP A 86 10.51 -24.10 -3.77
N MET A 87 11.35 -25.02 -4.22
CA MET A 87 12.79 -24.95 -4.00
C MET A 87 13.57 -25.66 -5.12
N LEU A 88 14.78 -25.18 -5.35
CA LEU A 88 15.79 -25.84 -6.17
C LEU A 88 16.87 -26.40 -5.26
N SER A 89 17.11 -27.71 -5.33
CA SER A 89 18.12 -28.38 -4.51
C SER A 89 19.38 -28.62 -5.33
N PHE A 90 20.50 -28.16 -4.80
CA PHE A 90 21.84 -28.40 -5.33
C PHE A 90 22.58 -29.32 -4.39
N ARG A 91 22.89 -30.53 -4.86
CA ARG A 91 23.48 -31.57 -4.00
C ARG A 91 24.82 -32.05 -4.52
N TRP A 92 25.80 -32.07 -3.63
CA TRP A 92 27.13 -32.62 -3.87
C TRP A 92 27.34 -33.85 -2.96
N GLU A 93 27.61 -34.99 -3.57
CA GLU A 93 27.88 -36.26 -2.90
C GLU A 93 29.38 -36.48 -2.77
N ASN A 94 29.84 -36.84 -1.57
CA ASN A 94 31.25 -37.06 -1.22
C ASN A 94 32.21 -36.04 -1.87
N PRO A 95 31.98 -34.72 -1.70
CA PRO A 95 32.79 -33.74 -2.39
C PRO A 95 34.23 -33.76 -1.88
N ASP A 96 35.21 -33.71 -2.78
CA ASP A 96 36.64 -33.58 -2.43
C ASP A 96 37.08 -32.11 -2.28
N LYS A 97 36.33 -31.18 -2.86
CA LYS A 97 36.52 -29.73 -2.78
C LYS A 97 35.92 -29.11 -1.51
N ASN A 98 36.33 -27.88 -1.18
CA ASN A 98 35.75 -27.09 -0.08
C ASN A 98 34.87 -25.93 -0.57
N LEU A 99 35.05 -25.46 -1.81
CA LEU A 99 34.28 -24.34 -2.39
C LEU A 99 33.18 -24.87 -3.30
N PHE A 100 31.97 -24.36 -3.10
CA PHE A 100 30.76 -24.75 -3.83
C PHE A 100 30.13 -23.51 -4.43
N LYS A 101 29.62 -23.65 -5.66
CA LYS A 101 29.01 -22.56 -6.41
C LYS A 101 27.63 -22.96 -6.87
N ILE A 102 26.69 -22.05 -6.68
CA ILE A 102 25.33 -22.13 -7.19
C ILE A 102 25.24 -21.12 -8.32
N GLY A 103 24.67 -21.53 -9.45
CA GLY A 103 24.41 -20.63 -10.56
C GLY A 103 23.15 -21.06 -11.31
N LEU A 104 22.31 -20.07 -11.58
CA LEU A 104 21.03 -20.18 -12.26
C LEU A 104 20.95 -19.09 -13.31
N GLU A 105 20.42 -19.43 -14.48
CA GLU A 105 20.20 -18.50 -15.59
C GLU A 105 18.77 -18.71 -16.10
N SER A 106 18.02 -17.63 -16.26
CA SER A 106 16.62 -17.67 -16.67
C SER A 106 16.27 -16.52 -17.59
N GLU A 107 15.59 -16.82 -18.69
CA GLU A 107 14.89 -15.82 -19.49
C GLU A 107 13.43 -15.74 -19.04
N ILE A 108 12.96 -14.52 -18.80
CA ILE A 108 11.65 -14.24 -18.22
C ILE A 108 10.98 -13.15 -19.03
N LYS A 109 9.69 -13.36 -19.31
CA LYS A 109 8.81 -12.32 -19.82
C LYS A 109 7.90 -11.82 -18.71
N THR A 110 7.98 -10.55 -18.37
CA THR A 110 7.08 -9.89 -17.42
C THR A 110 6.07 -9.01 -18.14
N ASN A 111 4.93 -8.76 -17.50
CA ASN A 111 3.85 -7.92 -18.01
C ASN A 111 3.48 -6.87 -16.96
N ASN A 112 3.02 -5.72 -17.42
CA ASN A 112 2.30 -4.77 -16.59
C ASN A 112 0.94 -5.36 -16.20
N VAL A 113 0.64 -5.39 -14.91
CA VAL A 113 -0.60 -5.98 -14.41
C VAL A 113 -1.46 -4.94 -13.72
N LEU A 114 -2.52 -4.54 -14.42
CA LEU A 114 -3.69 -3.89 -13.87
C LEU A 114 -4.79 -4.94 -13.66
N HIS A 115 -5.11 -5.23 -12.40
CA HIS A 115 -6.13 -6.25 -12.10
C HIS A 115 -7.52 -5.80 -12.57
N ASN A 116 -8.32 -6.77 -13.05
CA ASN A 116 -9.70 -6.56 -13.46
C ASN A 116 -10.62 -6.45 -12.23
N ILE A 117 -10.51 -5.34 -11.52
CA ILE A 117 -11.39 -4.98 -10.40
C ILE A 117 -12.37 -3.95 -10.94
N ASN A 118 -13.60 -4.37 -11.23
CA ASN A 118 -14.62 -3.53 -11.86
C ASN A 118 -15.91 -3.42 -11.03
N SER A 119 -15.90 -3.97 -9.83
CA SER A 119 -17.02 -4.01 -8.90
C SER A 119 -16.56 -3.63 -7.50
N GLU A 120 -17.52 -3.21 -6.68
CA GLU A 120 -17.24 -2.87 -5.29
C GLU A 120 -16.95 -4.15 -4.48
N LEU A 121 -15.84 -4.13 -3.75
CA LEU A 121 -15.42 -5.23 -2.89
C LEU A 121 -15.76 -4.85 -1.46
N LYS A 122 -16.72 -5.54 -0.85
CA LYS A 122 -17.19 -5.20 0.50
C LYS A 122 -16.05 -5.15 1.53
N PHE A 123 -16.05 -4.13 2.37
CA PHE A 123 -15.22 -4.01 3.56
C PHE A 123 -16.05 -3.52 4.77
N PRO A 124 -15.81 -4.00 5.99
CA PRO A 124 -14.91 -5.10 6.36
C PRO A 124 -15.25 -6.43 5.68
N ILE A 125 -14.22 -7.21 5.35
CA ILE A 125 -14.41 -8.55 4.77
C ILE A 125 -14.90 -9.53 5.84
N ASP A 126 -15.57 -10.59 5.40
CA ASP A 126 -15.87 -11.72 6.29
C ASP A 126 -14.55 -12.38 6.72
N GLU A 127 -14.54 -12.98 7.91
CA GLU A 127 -13.31 -13.55 8.49
C GLU A 127 -12.74 -14.65 7.59
N ILE A 128 -11.51 -14.44 7.10
CA ILE A 128 -10.77 -15.44 6.32
C ILE A 128 -9.75 -16.09 7.25
N ASN A 129 -9.99 -17.33 7.66
CA ASN A 129 -9.00 -18.09 8.42
C ASN A 129 -7.83 -18.49 7.51
N SER A 130 -6.77 -17.69 7.55
CA SER A 130 -5.58 -17.85 6.74
C SER A 130 -4.33 -17.53 7.54
N GLN A 131 -3.26 -18.31 7.35
CA GLN A 131 -1.94 -18.01 7.93
C GLN A 131 -1.45 -16.59 7.61
N TYR A 132 -1.92 -16.02 6.49
CA TYR A 132 -1.60 -14.67 6.03
C TYR A 132 -2.39 -13.57 6.76
N THR A 133 -3.12 -13.87 7.83
CA THR A 133 -3.79 -12.89 8.70
C THR A 133 -3.13 -12.79 10.08
N TYR A 134 -2.19 -13.68 10.40
CA TYR A 134 -1.52 -13.71 11.70
C TYR A 134 -0.20 -12.91 11.70
N PRO A 135 0.20 -12.37 12.86
CA PRO A 135 1.50 -11.73 13.01
C PRO A 135 2.64 -12.75 12.90
N THR A 136 3.80 -12.28 12.45
CA THR A 136 5.06 -13.03 12.42
C THR A 136 6.17 -12.23 13.11
N GLN A 137 7.44 -12.62 12.97
CA GLN A 137 8.55 -12.02 13.72
C GLN A 137 8.81 -10.56 13.31
N TYR A 138 8.91 -10.27 12.01
CA TYR A 138 9.16 -8.93 11.49
C TYR A 138 7.86 -8.24 11.02
N ILE A 139 6.79 -9.01 10.80
CA ILE A 139 5.43 -8.52 10.54
C ILE A 139 4.60 -8.66 11.81
N ASP A 140 5.03 -7.97 12.87
CA ASP A 140 4.38 -7.99 14.17
C ASP A 140 3.15 -7.09 14.18
N ILE A 141 2.12 -7.44 14.97
CA ILE A 141 0.89 -6.66 15.12
C ILE A 141 0.73 -6.29 16.59
N ASN A 142 0.66 -4.99 16.88
CA ASN A 142 0.37 -4.47 18.20
C ASN A 142 -0.86 -3.53 18.17
N LYS A 143 -1.24 -2.99 19.34
CA LYS A 143 -2.42 -2.14 19.47
C LYS A 143 -2.28 -0.84 18.67
N GLU A 144 -1.08 -0.28 18.61
CA GLU A 144 -0.78 0.96 17.90
C GLU A 144 -0.96 0.78 16.38
N ILE A 145 -0.47 -0.32 15.82
CA ILE A 145 -0.66 -0.68 14.40
C ILE A 145 -2.14 -0.83 14.09
N PHE A 146 -2.87 -1.62 14.88
CA PHE A 146 -4.30 -1.83 14.69
C PHE A 146 -5.08 -0.51 14.75
N ASN A 147 -4.84 0.33 15.77
CA ASN A 147 -5.50 1.61 15.91
C ASN A 147 -5.19 2.56 14.74
N GLN A 148 -3.94 2.57 14.27
CA GLN A 148 -3.55 3.39 13.12
C GLN A 148 -4.25 2.91 11.85
N ALA A 149 -4.31 1.59 11.60
CA ALA A 149 -5.00 1.02 10.46
C ALA A 149 -6.51 1.34 10.50
N VAL A 150 -7.17 1.18 11.65
CA VAL A 150 -8.59 1.53 11.85
C VAL A 150 -8.84 3.02 11.62
N GLU A 151 -7.95 3.90 12.10
CA GLU A 151 -8.10 5.35 11.91
C GLU A 151 -7.99 5.77 10.44
N ILE A 152 -7.14 5.10 9.66
CA ILE A 152 -7.01 5.34 8.21
C ILE A 152 -8.29 4.92 7.47
N VAL A 153 -8.82 3.73 7.78
CA VAL A 153 -9.92 3.12 7.00
C VAL A 153 -11.32 3.36 7.56
N LYS A 154 -11.46 4.21 8.60
CA LYS A 154 -12.72 4.34 9.36
C LYS A 154 -13.95 4.78 8.55
N TYR A 155 -13.75 5.36 7.37
CA TYR A 155 -14.84 5.80 6.47
C TYR A 155 -14.95 4.93 5.22
N GLU A 156 -14.14 3.88 5.11
CA GLU A 156 -14.13 3.01 3.95
C GLU A 156 -15.07 1.84 4.16
N ASP A 157 -15.88 1.53 3.15
CA ASP A 157 -16.75 0.36 3.05
C ASP A 157 -16.36 -0.56 1.89
N ASN A 158 -15.26 -0.22 1.21
CA ASN A 158 -14.69 -0.97 0.10
C ASN A 158 -13.24 -1.41 0.40
N LEU A 159 -12.92 -2.66 0.08
CA LEU A 159 -11.63 -3.29 0.38
C LEU A 159 -10.48 -2.65 -0.42
N PHE A 160 -10.72 -2.30 -1.68
CA PHE A 160 -9.69 -1.66 -2.49
C PHE A 160 -9.44 -0.23 -1.98
N ASP A 161 -10.50 0.53 -1.70
CA ASP A 161 -10.37 1.86 -1.10
C ASP A 161 -9.61 1.79 0.25
N ALA A 162 -9.99 0.87 1.14
CA ALA A 162 -9.30 0.65 2.42
C ALA A 162 -7.81 0.30 2.29
N THR A 163 -7.46 -0.63 1.39
CA THR A 163 -6.06 -1.04 1.18
C THR A 163 -5.23 0.01 0.46
N PHE A 164 -5.83 0.73 -0.50
CA PHE A 164 -5.24 1.88 -1.16
C PHE A 164 -4.91 3.00 -0.17
N GLU A 165 -5.84 3.31 0.74
CA GLU A 165 -5.64 4.36 1.75
C GLU A 165 -4.52 4.02 2.75
N ILE A 166 -4.40 2.75 3.15
CA ILE A 166 -3.27 2.30 3.98
C ILE A 166 -1.95 2.46 3.21
N ALA A 167 -1.89 2.01 1.95
CA ALA A 167 -0.68 2.12 1.14
C ALA A 167 -0.26 3.59 0.94
N ARG A 168 -1.22 4.44 0.60
CA ARG A 168 -1.06 5.89 0.44
C ARG A 168 -0.57 6.55 1.73
N TRP A 169 -1.15 6.19 2.88
CA TRP A 169 -0.72 6.73 4.16
C TRP A 169 0.73 6.35 4.47
N ILE A 170 1.13 5.10 4.21
CA ILE A 170 2.52 4.65 4.43
C ILE A 170 3.48 5.42 3.53
N GLU A 171 3.22 5.51 2.22
CA GLU A 171 4.05 6.29 1.28
C GLU A 171 4.24 7.73 1.76
N SER A 172 3.18 8.35 2.28
CA SER A 172 3.20 9.77 2.63
C SER A 172 3.74 10.07 4.03
N ASN A 173 3.77 9.08 4.93
CA ASN A 173 4.12 9.31 6.35
C ASN A 173 5.35 8.53 6.82
N ILE A 174 5.87 7.59 6.02
CA ILE A 174 7.04 6.79 6.35
C ILE A 174 8.15 7.12 5.36
N LYS A 175 9.27 7.62 5.86
CA LYS A 175 10.41 8.04 5.04
C LYS A 175 11.19 6.82 4.55
N TYR A 176 11.32 6.67 3.24
CA TYR A 176 12.27 5.72 2.67
C TYR A 176 13.71 6.18 2.96
N ASN A 177 14.48 5.37 3.68
CA ASN A 177 15.81 5.75 4.17
C ASN A 177 16.82 4.60 4.10
N LEU A 178 17.64 4.58 3.05
CA LEU A 178 18.73 3.60 2.86
C LEU A 178 19.80 3.65 3.96
N SER A 179 19.92 4.75 4.73
CA SER A 179 20.87 4.81 5.85
C SER A 179 20.42 3.98 7.07
N THR A 180 19.18 3.48 7.07
CA THR A 180 18.69 2.55 8.09
C THR A 180 19.09 1.10 7.83
N LEU A 181 19.72 0.82 6.68
CA LEU A 181 20.32 -0.48 6.38
C LEU A 181 21.43 -0.77 7.41
N THR A 182 21.11 -1.56 8.42
CA THR A 182 22.09 -2.18 9.30
C THR A 182 22.34 -3.60 8.79
N GLU A 183 23.60 -4.00 8.64
CA GLU A 183 24.01 -5.28 8.02
C GLU A 183 23.33 -6.53 8.64
N ASP A 184 22.81 -6.44 9.88
CA ASP A 184 22.40 -7.62 10.65
C ASP A 184 20.92 -7.69 11.05
N VAL A 185 20.08 -6.65 10.85
CA VAL A 185 18.73 -6.63 11.48
C VAL A 185 17.66 -5.94 10.62
N VAL A 186 16.72 -6.74 10.09
CA VAL A 186 15.40 -6.25 9.61
C VAL A 186 14.62 -5.71 10.81
N GLN A 187 14.02 -4.53 10.67
CA GLN A 187 13.23 -3.96 11.76
C GLN A 187 11.78 -4.47 11.73
N PRO A 188 11.17 -4.77 12.90
CA PRO A 188 9.77 -5.19 12.96
C PRO A 188 8.83 -4.02 12.60
N SER A 189 7.64 -4.34 12.10
CA SER A 189 6.62 -3.36 11.69
C SER A 189 6.30 -2.32 12.76
N SER A 190 6.27 -2.71 14.04
CA SER A 190 6.06 -1.78 15.16
C SER A 190 7.15 -0.72 15.29
N TRP A 191 8.40 -1.07 14.99
CA TRP A 191 9.52 -0.13 14.97
C TRP A 191 9.35 0.87 13.84
N VAL A 192 8.96 0.43 12.64
CA VAL A 192 8.72 1.29 11.47
C VAL A 192 7.63 2.31 11.78
N LEU A 193 6.53 1.87 12.40
CA LEU A 193 5.43 2.76 12.78
C LEU A 193 5.87 3.84 13.79
N GLN A 194 6.77 3.49 14.71
CA GLN A 194 7.28 4.40 15.75
C GLN A 194 8.32 5.39 15.20
N ASN A 195 9.25 4.93 14.37
CA ASN A 195 10.38 5.72 13.89
C ASN A 195 10.07 6.47 12.59
N LYS A 196 9.01 6.08 11.88
CA LYS A 196 8.56 6.71 10.62
C LYS A 196 9.61 6.67 9.50
N GLU A 197 10.43 5.62 9.48
CA GLU A 197 11.40 5.38 8.42
C GLU A 197 11.70 3.89 8.22
N GLY A 198 12.27 3.54 7.07
CA GLY A 198 12.71 2.18 6.73
C GLY A 198 13.09 2.04 5.26
N VAL A 199 13.42 0.83 4.81
CA VAL A 199 13.60 0.50 3.38
C VAL A 199 12.43 -0.33 2.86
N CYS A 200 12.55 -0.92 1.66
CA CYS A 200 11.44 -1.62 0.99
C CYS A 200 10.88 -2.77 1.83
N ASP A 201 11.75 -3.48 2.57
CA ASP A 201 11.38 -4.50 3.55
C ASP A 201 10.47 -3.94 4.66
N GLU A 202 10.92 -2.91 5.36
CA GLU A 202 10.20 -2.30 6.47
C GLU A 202 8.86 -1.71 6.07
N LEU A 203 8.83 -0.98 4.94
CA LEU A 203 7.59 -0.39 4.43
C LEU A 203 6.58 -1.49 4.04
N THR A 204 7.06 -2.53 3.36
CA THR A 204 6.24 -3.71 2.99
C THR A 204 5.71 -4.42 4.23
N ASN A 205 6.57 -4.66 5.23
CA ASN A 205 6.20 -5.28 6.49
C ASN A 205 5.13 -4.49 7.22
N LEU A 206 5.28 -3.17 7.34
CA LEU A 206 4.28 -2.31 7.98
C LEU A 206 2.93 -2.36 7.25
N PHE A 207 2.94 -2.32 5.91
CA PHE A 207 1.72 -2.43 5.11
C PHE A 207 1.00 -3.77 5.33
N ILE A 208 1.75 -4.88 5.29
CA ILE A 208 1.21 -6.22 5.57
C ILE A 208 0.68 -6.29 7.00
N SER A 209 1.41 -5.75 7.98
CA SER A 209 0.99 -5.76 9.38
C SER A 209 -0.32 -4.98 9.59
N MET A 210 -0.46 -3.79 8.99
CA MET A 210 -1.70 -3.00 9.05
C MET A 210 -2.88 -3.75 8.42
N THR A 211 -2.71 -4.31 7.23
CA THR A 211 -3.78 -5.06 6.55
C THR A 211 -4.15 -6.35 7.31
N ARG A 212 -3.17 -7.13 7.78
CA ARG A 212 -3.39 -8.32 8.62
C ARG A 212 -4.12 -7.98 9.92
N SER A 213 -3.82 -6.84 10.54
CA SER A 213 -4.51 -6.40 11.76
C SER A 213 -6.01 -6.16 11.57
N LEU A 214 -6.44 -5.87 10.32
CA LEU A 214 -7.83 -5.72 9.92
C LEU A 214 -8.46 -7.04 9.43
N GLY A 215 -7.76 -8.17 9.54
CA GLY A 215 -8.20 -9.47 9.06
C GLY A 215 -8.04 -9.68 7.55
N ILE A 216 -7.37 -8.76 6.85
CA ILE A 216 -7.13 -8.87 5.40
C ILE A 216 -5.89 -9.76 5.17
N PRO A 217 -6.00 -10.89 4.44
CA PRO A 217 -4.85 -11.74 4.20
C PRO A 217 -3.84 -11.06 3.28
N SER A 218 -2.60 -10.92 3.76
CA SER A 218 -1.52 -10.26 3.02
C SER A 218 -0.22 -11.04 3.16
N ARG A 219 0.56 -11.13 2.08
CA ARG A 219 1.82 -11.88 2.05
C ARG A 219 2.98 -11.03 1.55
N TYR A 220 4.16 -11.36 2.02
CA TYR A 220 5.39 -10.69 1.65
C TYR A 220 5.93 -11.31 0.35
N VAL A 221 6.41 -10.46 -0.54
CA VAL A 221 7.04 -10.85 -1.80
C VAL A 221 8.43 -10.23 -1.87
N THR A 222 9.42 -11.04 -2.23
CA THR A 222 10.77 -10.57 -2.54
C THR A 222 11.17 -11.01 -3.94
N GLY A 223 11.93 -10.14 -4.59
CA GLY A 223 12.35 -10.33 -5.96
C GLY A 223 13.34 -9.25 -6.40
N VAL A 224 13.27 -8.91 -7.67
CA VAL A 224 14.06 -7.84 -8.29
C VAL A 224 13.12 -6.83 -8.92
N ALA A 225 13.48 -5.55 -8.86
CA ALA A 225 12.81 -4.50 -9.62
C ALA A 225 13.84 -3.50 -10.16
N TYR A 226 13.48 -2.77 -11.22
CA TYR A 226 14.32 -1.69 -11.72
C TYR A 226 14.08 -0.44 -10.88
N THR A 227 15.16 0.23 -10.45
CA THR A 227 15.07 1.44 -9.64
C THR A 227 15.79 2.62 -10.28
N ASN A 228 15.09 3.74 -10.40
CA ASN A 228 15.66 5.00 -10.84
C ASN A 228 16.62 5.63 -9.82
N LEU A 229 16.70 5.11 -8.59
CA LEU A 229 17.63 5.62 -7.57
C LEU A 229 19.09 5.33 -7.94
N ILE A 230 19.35 4.21 -8.63
CA ILE A 230 20.68 3.79 -9.07
C ILE A 230 20.75 3.51 -10.57
N GLY A 231 19.62 3.61 -11.29
CA GLY A 231 19.56 3.38 -12.74
C GLY A 231 19.75 1.91 -13.14
N ASP A 232 19.45 0.97 -12.23
CA ASP A 232 19.72 -0.45 -12.42
C ASP A 232 18.70 -1.34 -11.71
N TRP A 233 18.79 -2.65 -11.96
CA TRP A 233 18.02 -3.69 -11.30
C TRP A 233 18.59 -3.96 -9.91
N GLY A 234 17.71 -4.07 -8.92
CA GLY A 234 18.11 -4.38 -7.55
C GLY A 234 17.11 -5.25 -6.82
N PRO A 235 17.54 -5.88 -5.72
CA PRO A 235 16.64 -6.56 -4.81
C PRO A 235 15.51 -5.63 -4.36
N HIS A 236 14.30 -6.16 -4.33
CA HIS A 236 13.13 -5.38 -3.95
C HIS A 236 12.09 -6.24 -3.25
N ALA A 237 11.25 -5.58 -2.45
CA ALA A 237 10.21 -6.18 -1.66
C ALA A 237 8.90 -5.42 -1.82
N TRP A 238 7.80 -6.16 -1.90
CA TRP A 238 6.45 -5.61 -1.97
C TRP A 238 5.44 -6.59 -1.37
N ALA A 239 4.19 -6.15 -1.24
CA ALA A 239 3.12 -6.97 -0.68
C ALA A 239 2.20 -7.51 -1.77
N GLU A 240 1.56 -8.64 -1.50
CA GLU A 240 0.36 -9.06 -2.21
C GLU A 240 -0.78 -9.21 -1.21
N VAL A 241 -1.95 -8.65 -1.53
CA VAL A 241 -3.15 -8.66 -0.70
C VAL A 241 -4.20 -9.55 -1.35
N TYR A 242 -4.84 -10.43 -0.59
CA TYR A 242 -5.87 -11.31 -1.11
C TYR A 242 -7.22 -10.60 -1.18
N PHE A 243 -7.71 -10.40 -2.39
CA PHE A 243 -9.03 -9.85 -2.68
C PHE A 243 -9.96 -11.02 -3.03
N PRO A 244 -11.09 -11.20 -2.32
CA PRO A 244 -12.06 -12.24 -2.67
C PRO A 244 -12.45 -12.18 -4.15
N GLU A 245 -12.56 -13.34 -4.81
CA GLU A 245 -12.88 -13.49 -6.24
C GLU A 245 -11.83 -12.97 -7.24
N ILE A 246 -10.90 -12.10 -6.82
CA ILE A 246 -9.81 -11.57 -7.65
C ILE A 246 -8.50 -12.34 -7.44
N GLY A 247 -8.20 -12.73 -6.21
CA GLY A 247 -6.96 -13.38 -5.83
C GLY A 247 -5.92 -12.42 -5.24
N TRP A 248 -4.64 -12.72 -5.44
CA TRP A 248 -3.53 -11.92 -4.90
C TRP A 248 -3.26 -10.70 -5.79
N VAL A 249 -3.44 -9.52 -5.22
CA VAL A 249 -3.26 -8.22 -5.86
C VAL A 249 -2.01 -7.54 -5.30
N PRO A 250 -1.06 -7.07 -6.13
CA PRO A 250 0.19 -6.49 -5.66
C PRO A 250 0.01 -5.06 -5.13
N PHE A 251 0.79 -4.73 -4.11
CA PHE A 251 0.92 -3.40 -3.54
C PHE A 251 2.40 -3.14 -3.23
N ASP A 252 3.00 -2.23 -3.99
CA ASP A 252 4.32 -1.69 -3.71
C ASP A 252 4.20 -0.26 -3.17
N VAL A 253 4.32 -0.16 -1.85
CA VAL A 253 4.31 1.11 -1.10
C VAL A 253 5.56 1.96 -1.36
N THR A 254 6.65 1.35 -1.82
CA THR A 254 7.91 2.06 -2.11
C THR A 254 7.81 2.82 -3.42
N TYR A 255 7.26 2.20 -4.47
CA TYR A 255 7.16 2.82 -5.80
C TYR A 255 5.81 3.50 -6.08
N GLY A 256 4.86 3.37 -5.15
CA GLY A 256 3.54 3.97 -5.27
C GLY A 256 2.62 3.19 -6.22
N GLN A 257 2.81 1.88 -6.33
CA GLN A 257 2.02 0.99 -7.21
C GLN A 257 1.01 0.22 -6.37
N PHE A 258 -0.21 0.76 -6.24
CA PHE A 258 -1.23 0.27 -5.32
C PHE A 258 -2.31 -0.49 -6.08
N GLY A 259 -2.32 -1.82 -6.04
CA GLY A 259 -3.30 -2.62 -6.77
C GLY A 259 -2.88 -2.98 -8.21
N TRP A 260 -1.65 -2.64 -8.58
CA TRP A 260 -1.04 -2.91 -9.88
C TRP A 260 0.47 -3.01 -9.74
N ILE A 261 1.14 -3.57 -10.74
CA ILE A 261 2.61 -3.64 -10.76
C ILE A 261 3.12 -3.51 -12.20
N ASP A 262 4.24 -2.82 -12.37
CA ASP A 262 4.90 -2.62 -13.67
C ASP A 262 5.63 -3.91 -14.15
N PRO A 263 6.10 -3.98 -15.40
CA PRO A 263 6.83 -5.14 -15.89
C PRO A 263 8.27 -5.23 -15.38
N THR A 264 8.78 -4.28 -14.59
CA THR A 264 10.11 -4.38 -13.98
C THR A 264 10.14 -5.32 -12.77
N HIS A 265 8.99 -5.67 -12.20
CA HIS A 265 8.96 -6.52 -11.01
C HIS A 265 9.08 -8.00 -11.36
N ILE A 266 10.21 -8.60 -10.99
CA ILE A 266 10.46 -10.04 -11.11
C ILE A 266 10.26 -10.69 -9.76
N LYS A 267 9.15 -11.39 -9.60
CA LYS A 267 8.83 -12.16 -8.40
C LYS A 267 9.72 -13.40 -8.29
N LEU A 268 10.46 -13.53 -7.19
CA LEU A 268 11.34 -14.68 -6.94
C LEU A 268 10.86 -15.56 -5.77
N LYS A 269 10.18 -14.99 -4.78
CA LYS A 269 9.70 -15.73 -3.60
C LYS A 269 8.52 -15.04 -2.92
N THR A 270 7.60 -15.82 -2.37
CA THR A 270 6.56 -15.37 -1.43
C THR A 270 6.75 -16.01 -0.08
N THR A 271 6.57 -15.25 0.99
CA THR A 271 6.79 -15.71 2.37
C THR A 271 5.72 -15.20 3.32
N LEU A 272 5.66 -15.82 4.50
CA LEU A 272 4.81 -15.33 5.59
C LEU A 272 5.46 -14.14 6.31
N ASP A 273 6.78 -14.12 6.32
CA ASP A 273 7.63 -13.19 7.05
C ASP A 273 8.84 -12.81 6.20
N SER A 274 9.32 -11.57 6.31
CA SER A 274 10.47 -11.08 5.53
C SER A 274 11.79 -11.72 5.94
N GLY A 275 11.87 -12.35 7.12
CA GLY A 275 13.06 -13.03 7.61
C GLY A 275 13.29 -14.43 7.03
N ASP A 276 12.41 -14.93 6.16
CA ASP A 276 12.53 -16.27 5.62
C ASP A 276 13.77 -16.41 4.70
N PRO A 277 14.70 -17.34 4.98
CA PRO A 277 16.01 -17.39 4.32
C PRO A 277 15.91 -17.74 2.83
N SER A 278 16.75 -17.11 2.01
CA SER A 278 16.82 -17.36 0.56
C SER A 278 17.42 -18.72 0.22
N ILE A 279 18.43 -19.17 0.97
CA ILE A 279 19.09 -20.46 0.80
C ILE A 279 19.19 -21.19 2.14
N LYS A 280 18.84 -22.47 2.16
CA LYS A 280 19.01 -23.35 3.32
C LYS A 280 20.08 -24.41 3.02
N TYR A 281 21.18 -24.34 3.76
CA TYR A 281 22.28 -25.30 3.64
C TYR A 281 22.10 -26.46 4.62
N ILE A 282 22.31 -27.68 4.13
CA ILE A 282 22.21 -28.93 4.88
C ILE A 282 23.43 -29.78 4.54
N TRP A 283 24.15 -30.28 5.53
CA TRP A 283 25.29 -31.17 5.27
C TRP A 283 25.36 -32.31 6.28
N ARG A 284 26.00 -33.41 5.87
CA ARG A 284 26.43 -34.47 6.77
C ARG A 284 27.93 -34.62 6.69
N GLY A 285 28.60 -34.34 7.79
CA GLY A 285 30.05 -34.42 7.87
C GLY A 285 30.55 -34.25 9.30
N LYS A 286 31.85 -34.46 9.50
CA LYS A 286 32.49 -34.33 10.81
C LYS A 286 33.55 -33.24 10.76
N ARG A 287 33.53 -32.36 11.77
CA ARG A 287 34.55 -31.32 12.01
C ARG A 287 34.75 -30.42 10.79
N VAL A 288 33.66 -29.87 10.31
CA VAL A 288 33.66 -28.89 9.23
C VAL A 288 33.17 -27.54 9.75
N ASP A 289 33.73 -26.48 9.20
CA ASP A 289 33.26 -25.11 9.39
C ASP A 289 32.55 -24.62 8.12
N PHE A 290 31.56 -23.74 8.26
CA PHE A 290 30.72 -23.29 7.17
C PHE A 290 30.76 -21.78 7.05
N ASN A 291 30.98 -21.30 5.83
CA ASN A 291 30.88 -19.90 5.48
C ASN A 291 30.14 -19.77 4.15
N ALA A 292 29.26 -18.79 4.01
CA ALA A 292 28.57 -18.51 2.76
C ALA A 292 28.69 -17.04 2.40
N LYS A 293 28.81 -16.75 1.11
CA LYS A 293 28.63 -15.41 0.57
C LYS A 293 27.15 -15.15 0.33
N GLU A 294 26.82 -13.87 0.28
CA GLU A 294 25.51 -13.40 -0.14
C GLU A 294 25.16 -13.86 -1.56
N ILE A 295 23.87 -13.84 -1.84
CA ILE A 295 23.35 -14.14 -3.16
C ILE A 295 23.51 -12.91 -4.05
N ASP A 296 24.03 -13.12 -5.24
CA ASP A 296 24.15 -12.11 -6.28
C ASP A 296 23.08 -12.37 -7.34
N ILE A 297 22.36 -11.31 -7.72
CA ILE A 297 21.29 -11.37 -8.72
C ILE A 297 21.55 -10.29 -9.76
N ASP A 298 22.02 -10.72 -10.92
CA ASP A 298 22.24 -9.86 -12.08
C ASP A 298 21.03 -9.97 -13.02
N THR A 299 20.47 -8.84 -13.42
CA THR A 299 19.30 -8.78 -14.30
C THR A 299 19.59 -7.84 -15.44
N SER A 300 19.30 -8.27 -16.66
CA SER A 300 19.51 -7.46 -17.85
C SER A 300 18.29 -7.46 -18.76
N LEU A 301 18.05 -6.31 -19.38
CA LEU A 301 16.93 -6.14 -20.30
C LEU A 301 17.28 -6.69 -21.68
N VAL A 302 16.46 -7.61 -22.18
CA VAL A 302 16.61 -8.19 -23.52
C VAL A 302 15.79 -7.41 -24.55
N SER A 303 14.50 -7.17 -24.27
CA SER A 303 13.63 -6.39 -25.16
C SER A 303 12.44 -5.77 -24.43
N LYS A 304 11.85 -4.75 -25.08
CA LYS A 304 10.72 -3.95 -24.58
C LYS A 304 9.48 -4.23 -25.42
N GLY A 305 8.33 -4.26 -24.77
CA GLY A 305 7.03 -4.32 -25.43
C GLY A 305 6.52 -2.96 -25.90
N GLU A 306 5.20 -2.87 -26.08
CA GLU A 306 4.52 -1.67 -26.55
C GLU A 306 4.14 -0.72 -25.41
N LYS A 307 3.88 0.54 -25.75
CA LYS A 307 3.39 1.52 -24.77
C LYS A 307 1.90 1.32 -24.50
N ILE A 308 1.53 1.25 -23.23
CA ILE A 308 0.18 1.42 -22.72
C ILE A 308 -0.14 2.92 -22.79
N ASN A 309 -1.31 3.27 -23.33
CA ASN A 309 -1.76 4.66 -23.42
C ASN A 309 -3.26 4.76 -23.11
N ASN A 310 -3.73 5.95 -22.74
CA ASN A 310 -5.14 6.31 -22.61
C ASN A 310 -5.90 5.57 -21.48
N LEU A 311 -5.21 5.18 -20.40
CA LEU A 311 -5.89 4.64 -19.21
C LEU A 311 -6.66 5.74 -18.48
N ALA A 312 -6.07 6.94 -18.39
CA ALA A 312 -6.68 8.13 -17.86
C ALA A 312 -6.73 9.27 -18.88
N SER A 313 -7.44 10.35 -18.54
CA SER A 313 -7.34 11.62 -19.25
C SER A 313 -7.11 12.74 -18.25
N LEU A 314 -6.08 13.56 -18.51
CA LEU A 314 -5.66 14.65 -17.65
C LEU A 314 -6.01 16.01 -18.26
N LYS A 315 -6.41 16.96 -17.41
CA LYS A 315 -6.58 18.36 -17.80
C LYS A 315 -6.24 19.29 -16.65
N ILE A 316 -5.37 20.27 -16.92
CA ILE A 316 -5.08 21.36 -15.99
C ILE A 316 -6.08 22.51 -16.22
N ILE A 317 -6.64 23.03 -15.13
CA ILE A 317 -7.53 24.19 -15.12
C ILE A 317 -7.05 25.15 -14.01
N PRO A 318 -6.37 26.25 -14.34
CA PRO A 318 -6.07 27.25 -13.32
C PRO A 318 -7.38 27.89 -12.82
N LEU A 319 -7.52 28.05 -11.51
CA LEU A 319 -8.69 28.74 -10.97
C LEU A 319 -8.57 30.27 -11.12
N LEU A 320 -7.35 30.75 -11.36
CA LEU A 320 -7.02 32.15 -11.66
C LEU A 320 -5.91 32.21 -12.72
N ASP A 321 -5.98 33.18 -13.62
CA ASP A 321 -4.95 33.47 -14.64
C ASP A 321 -4.80 34.99 -14.79
N ASN A 322 -3.70 35.44 -15.39
CA ASN A 322 -3.36 36.86 -15.54
C ASN A 322 -3.17 37.58 -14.20
N VAL A 323 -2.37 37.00 -13.30
CA VAL A 323 -2.12 37.52 -11.95
C VAL A 323 -0.85 38.37 -11.87
N GLY A 324 -0.67 39.07 -10.74
CA GLY A 324 0.53 39.84 -10.44
C GLY A 324 1.69 38.96 -9.94
N PRO A 325 2.93 39.48 -9.98
CA PRO A 325 4.10 38.79 -9.42
C PRO A 325 3.92 38.46 -7.93
N GLY A 326 4.47 37.34 -7.48
CA GLY A 326 4.35 36.87 -6.08
C GLY A 326 3.01 36.23 -5.71
N SER A 327 2.06 36.15 -6.65
CA SER A 327 0.75 35.55 -6.43
C SER A 327 0.84 34.05 -6.14
N TYR A 328 -0.07 33.57 -5.30
CA TYR A 328 -0.37 32.15 -5.16
C TYR A 328 -1.53 31.78 -6.08
N VAL A 329 -1.29 30.90 -7.04
CA VAL A 329 -2.28 30.50 -8.04
C VAL A 329 -2.69 29.04 -7.80
N PRO A 330 -3.94 28.80 -7.37
CA PRO A 330 -4.48 27.46 -7.30
C PRO A 330 -4.85 26.96 -8.70
N PHE A 331 -4.56 25.70 -8.97
CA PHE A 331 -4.97 25.01 -10.19
C PHE A 331 -5.56 23.64 -9.87
N GLU A 332 -6.58 23.28 -10.64
CA GLU A 332 -7.26 21.99 -10.63
C GLU A 332 -6.64 21.09 -11.70
N VAL A 333 -6.41 19.83 -11.37
CA VAL A 333 -6.08 18.75 -12.29
C VAL A 333 -7.26 17.81 -12.31
N LYS A 334 -8.03 17.85 -13.40
CA LYS A 334 -9.10 16.89 -13.63
C LYS A 334 -8.52 15.61 -14.20
N ILE A 335 -8.87 14.49 -13.59
CA ILE A 335 -8.53 13.15 -14.06
C ILE A 335 -9.81 12.38 -14.32
N LYS A 336 -9.89 11.69 -15.46
CA LYS A 336 -10.97 10.76 -15.78
C LYS A 336 -10.41 9.38 -16.04
N ASN A 337 -10.97 8.37 -15.37
CA ASN A 337 -10.66 6.98 -15.65
C ASN A 337 -11.38 6.53 -16.94
N ASN A 338 -10.62 6.15 -17.96
CA ASN A 338 -11.13 5.58 -19.21
C ASN A 338 -11.03 4.04 -19.24
N ASN A 339 -10.38 3.45 -18.25
CA ASN A 339 -10.27 2.01 -18.06
C ASN A 339 -11.61 1.44 -17.54
N PRO A 340 -12.05 0.25 -17.99
CA PRO A 340 -13.22 -0.43 -17.43
C PRO A 340 -13.06 -0.92 -15.98
N ASN A 341 -11.86 -0.78 -15.40
CA ASN A 341 -11.53 -1.23 -14.05
C ASN A 341 -11.16 -0.03 -13.17
N TYR A 342 -11.14 -0.26 -11.86
CA TYR A 342 -10.53 0.66 -10.91
C TYR A 342 -9.12 1.02 -11.38
N LEU A 343 -8.80 2.31 -11.33
CA LEU A 343 -7.52 2.84 -11.79
C LEU A 343 -6.85 3.61 -10.65
N PRO A 344 -5.86 3.00 -9.98
CA PRO A 344 -5.00 3.70 -9.04
C PRO A 344 -4.03 4.60 -9.82
N GLU A 345 -3.99 5.88 -9.47
CA GLU A 345 -3.16 6.89 -10.13
C GLU A 345 -2.21 7.59 -9.18
N LYS A 346 -1.03 7.92 -9.70
CA LYS A 346 -0.03 8.79 -9.07
C LYS A 346 0.22 9.97 -9.99
N ILE A 347 -0.32 11.14 -9.63
CA ILE A 347 -0.18 12.35 -10.42
C ILE A 347 0.98 13.18 -9.87
N VAL A 348 1.93 13.50 -10.75
CA VAL A 348 3.11 14.29 -10.43
C VAL A 348 3.08 15.61 -11.20
N VAL A 349 3.22 16.73 -10.50
CA VAL A 349 3.52 18.03 -11.10
C VAL A 349 5.00 18.05 -11.46
N THR A 350 5.30 17.96 -12.76
CA THR A 350 6.67 17.89 -13.29
C THR A 350 7.23 19.26 -13.64
N LYS A 351 6.36 20.24 -13.91
CA LYS A 351 6.76 21.65 -14.10
C LYS A 351 5.77 22.57 -13.40
N ALA A 352 6.32 23.46 -12.57
CA ALA A 352 5.66 24.61 -11.97
C ALA A 352 6.76 25.60 -11.50
N SER A 353 6.41 26.85 -11.18
CA SER A 353 7.39 27.82 -10.68
C SER A 353 7.92 27.45 -9.30
N ASP A 354 7.02 27.36 -8.32
CA ASP A 354 7.26 26.84 -6.98
C ASP A 354 5.92 26.29 -6.45
N LEU A 355 5.91 25.26 -5.61
CA LEU A 355 4.70 24.62 -5.10
C LEU A 355 4.63 24.77 -3.57
N THR A 356 3.42 25.02 -3.04
CA THR A 356 3.25 25.16 -1.59
C THR A 356 3.13 23.82 -0.86
N GLU A 357 3.17 22.71 -1.58
CA GLU A 357 2.95 21.35 -1.10
C GLU A 357 3.73 20.34 -1.96
N ARG A 358 3.71 19.05 -1.58
CA ARG A 358 4.35 17.98 -2.37
C ARG A 358 3.82 18.02 -3.80
N ASN A 359 4.72 17.80 -4.76
CA ASN A 359 4.38 17.76 -6.18
C ASN A 359 3.68 16.46 -6.60
N VAL A 360 3.41 15.53 -5.67
CA VAL A 360 2.79 14.23 -5.95
C VAL A 360 1.52 14.05 -5.14
N LYS A 361 0.49 13.49 -5.76
CA LYS A 361 -0.74 13.04 -5.10
C LYS A 361 -1.21 11.72 -5.71
N PHE A 362 -1.84 10.91 -4.87
CA PHE A 362 -2.43 9.63 -5.26
C PHE A 362 -3.95 9.73 -5.26
N ILE A 363 -4.59 9.03 -6.20
CA ILE A 363 -6.04 8.92 -6.28
C ILE A 363 -6.44 7.54 -6.82
N LEU A 364 -7.50 6.95 -6.29
CA LEU A 364 -8.11 5.74 -6.84
C LEU A 364 -9.40 6.15 -7.55
N LEU A 365 -9.55 5.77 -8.82
CA LEU A 365 -10.72 6.12 -9.61
C LEU A 365 -11.53 4.87 -9.96
N LYS A 366 -12.83 4.87 -9.68
CA LYS A 366 -13.76 3.83 -10.13
C LYS A 366 -13.88 3.82 -11.66
N PRO A 367 -14.36 2.73 -12.29
CA PRO A 367 -14.59 2.68 -13.73
C PRO A 367 -15.42 3.86 -14.23
N GLY A 368 -14.87 4.65 -15.16
CA GLY A 368 -15.55 5.82 -15.73
C GLY A 368 -15.64 7.06 -14.82
N GLU A 369 -15.10 6.99 -13.60
CA GLU A 369 -15.12 8.11 -12.65
C GLU A 369 -14.29 9.29 -13.17
N GLN A 370 -14.75 10.51 -12.87
CA GLN A 370 -13.97 11.72 -13.04
C GLN A 370 -13.83 12.42 -11.70
N ASN A 371 -12.60 12.77 -11.35
CA ASN A 371 -12.27 13.41 -10.09
C ASN A 371 -11.23 14.52 -10.27
N SER A 372 -10.96 15.28 -9.21
CA SER A 372 -10.12 16.47 -9.26
C SER A 372 -9.11 16.50 -8.12
N LEU A 373 -7.86 16.82 -8.47
CA LEU A 373 -6.79 17.13 -7.52
C LEU A 373 -6.44 18.62 -7.64
N PHE A 374 -5.97 19.23 -6.57
CA PHE A 374 -5.66 20.66 -6.54
C PHE A 374 -4.24 20.90 -6.05
N TRP A 375 -3.56 21.91 -6.59
CA TRP A 375 -2.28 22.39 -6.09
C TRP A 375 -2.27 23.92 -6.11
N ILE A 376 -1.31 24.52 -5.39
CA ILE A 376 -1.03 25.95 -5.45
C ILE A 376 0.42 26.15 -5.89
N THR A 377 0.60 26.96 -6.95
CA THR A 377 1.92 27.43 -7.36
C THR A 377 2.17 28.89 -6.97
N GLN A 378 3.40 29.23 -6.59
CA GLN A 378 3.80 30.62 -6.36
C GLN A 378 4.50 31.21 -7.58
N ILE A 379 4.00 32.36 -8.01
CA ILE A 379 4.54 33.11 -9.15
C ILE A 379 5.80 33.88 -8.74
N PRO A 380 6.86 33.89 -9.57
CA PRO A 380 8.06 34.68 -9.32
C PRO A 380 7.76 36.16 -9.09
N ARG A 381 8.56 36.81 -8.25
CA ARG A 381 8.38 38.23 -7.88
C ARG A 381 9.09 39.19 -8.84
N ASP A 382 10.19 38.76 -9.42
CA ASP A 382 11.10 39.63 -10.15
C ASP A 382 10.74 39.63 -11.65
N LEU A 383 10.26 40.77 -12.14
CA LEU A 383 9.84 40.96 -13.53
C LEU A 383 10.27 42.32 -14.06
N GLU A 384 10.62 42.37 -15.33
CA GLU A 384 10.84 43.63 -16.02
C GLU A 384 9.51 44.33 -16.35
N PRO A 385 9.46 45.68 -16.28
CA PRO A 385 8.31 46.46 -16.69
C PRO A 385 7.82 46.15 -18.11
N TYR A 386 6.50 46.26 -18.33
CA TYR A 386 5.84 46.16 -19.65
C TYR A 386 5.97 44.81 -20.38
N THR A 387 6.47 43.77 -19.73
CA THR A 387 6.58 42.42 -20.30
C THR A 387 5.50 41.50 -19.72
N ARG A 388 4.91 40.66 -20.57
CA ARG A 388 4.01 39.58 -20.15
C ARG A 388 4.83 38.29 -20.06
N TYR A 389 4.74 37.63 -18.92
CA TYR A 389 5.46 36.40 -18.64
C TYR A 389 4.51 35.21 -18.60
N PHE A 390 5.07 34.03 -18.82
CA PHE A 390 4.36 32.77 -18.75
C PHE A 390 5.18 31.78 -17.91
N THR A 391 4.48 30.99 -17.10
CA THR A 391 5.05 29.81 -16.47
C THR A 391 4.26 28.59 -16.95
N THR A 392 4.95 27.48 -17.20
CA THR A 392 4.31 26.25 -17.65
C THR A 392 3.99 25.39 -16.44
N LEU A 393 2.72 25.05 -16.30
CA LEU A 393 2.25 23.96 -15.46
C LEU A 393 2.27 22.70 -16.31
N GLU A 394 2.93 21.65 -15.83
CA GLU A 394 2.90 20.30 -16.44
C GLU A 394 2.61 19.29 -15.33
N VAL A 395 1.66 18.40 -15.62
CA VAL A 395 1.37 17.23 -14.80
C VAL A 395 1.49 15.98 -15.65
N GLU A 396 1.89 14.90 -14.99
CA GLU A 396 2.13 13.59 -15.59
C GLU A 396 1.54 12.53 -14.67
N ASP A 397 0.88 11.53 -15.26
CA ASP A 397 0.42 10.36 -14.54
C ASP A 397 1.47 9.24 -14.53
N VAL A 398 1.11 8.09 -13.95
CA VAL A 398 2.07 6.98 -13.79
C VAL A 398 2.37 6.23 -15.09
N PHE A 399 1.56 6.45 -16.14
CA PHE A 399 1.75 5.86 -17.47
C PHE A 399 2.32 6.88 -18.48
N HIS A 400 2.80 8.03 -18.00
CA HIS A 400 3.38 9.13 -18.77
C HIS A 400 2.41 9.89 -19.68
N ASP A 401 1.10 9.79 -19.46
CA ASP A 401 0.17 10.73 -20.07
C ASP A 401 0.33 12.10 -19.39
N LYS A 402 0.34 13.18 -20.20
CA LYS A 402 0.65 14.54 -19.73
C LYS A 402 -0.45 15.52 -20.03
N ALA A 403 -0.60 16.51 -19.15
CA ALA A 403 -1.34 17.74 -19.43
C ALA A 403 -0.47 18.96 -19.13
N GLN A 404 -0.61 20.01 -19.95
CA GLN A 404 0.12 21.25 -19.80
C GLN A 404 -0.79 22.46 -19.88
N TYR A 405 -0.42 23.52 -19.17
CA TYR A 405 -1.05 24.83 -19.25
C TYR A 405 -0.03 25.95 -19.09
N ASN A 406 -0.11 26.99 -19.92
CA ASN A 406 0.75 28.17 -19.79
C ASN A 406 0.01 29.27 -19.03
N LEU A 407 0.39 29.44 -17.76
CA LEU A 407 -0.17 30.43 -16.86
C LEU A 407 0.49 31.77 -17.08
N SER A 408 -0.32 32.81 -17.31
CA SER A 408 0.19 34.14 -17.65
C SER A 408 0.19 35.08 -16.45
N TYR A 409 1.21 35.93 -16.36
CA TYR A 409 1.35 36.89 -15.28
C TYR A 409 2.09 38.15 -15.74
N SER A 410 1.78 39.29 -15.13
CA SER A 410 2.36 40.59 -15.51
C SER A 410 2.21 41.63 -14.39
N LEU A 411 3.07 42.66 -14.41
CA LEU A 411 2.95 43.82 -13.53
C LEU A 411 1.60 44.53 -13.71
N GLY A 412 1.08 45.10 -12.61
CA GLY A 412 -0.21 45.82 -12.59
C GLY A 412 -1.45 44.94 -12.47
N LYS A 413 -1.29 43.61 -12.36
CA LYS A 413 -2.38 42.66 -12.09
C LYS A 413 -2.59 42.44 -10.59
N GLU A 414 -3.76 41.90 -10.23
CA GLU A 414 -4.07 41.56 -8.84
C GLU A 414 -3.08 40.53 -8.30
N ILE A 415 -2.55 40.80 -7.10
CA ILE A 415 -1.69 39.87 -6.37
C ILE A 415 -2.56 39.01 -5.46
N ILE A 416 -2.47 37.68 -5.63
CA ILE A 416 -3.32 36.73 -4.91
C ILE A 416 -2.59 36.20 -3.67
N SER A 417 -3.21 36.32 -2.50
CA SER A 417 -2.68 35.76 -1.26
C SER A 417 -2.88 34.24 -1.19
N LEU A 418 -2.06 33.56 -0.39
CA LEU A 418 -2.19 32.12 -0.13
C LEU A 418 -3.57 31.77 0.47
N GLU A 419 -4.06 32.58 1.40
CA GLU A 419 -5.37 32.39 2.04
C GLU A 419 -6.51 32.46 1.01
N LYS A 420 -6.45 33.42 0.08
CA LYS A 420 -7.43 33.52 -1.00
C LYS A 420 -7.34 32.30 -1.91
N ALA A 421 -6.13 31.86 -2.28
CA ALA A 421 -5.94 30.66 -3.09
C ALA A 421 -6.53 29.40 -2.43
N GLN A 422 -6.27 29.20 -1.13
CA GLN A 422 -6.83 28.09 -0.36
C GLN A 422 -8.37 28.17 -0.27
N SER A 423 -8.95 29.37 -0.14
CA SER A 423 -10.40 29.55 -0.11
C SER A 423 -11.08 29.18 -1.44
N LEU A 424 -10.39 29.43 -2.57
CA LEU A 424 -10.88 29.07 -3.90
C LEU A 424 -10.91 27.55 -4.08
N ILE A 425 -9.84 26.85 -3.65
CA ILE A 425 -9.82 25.38 -3.64
C ILE A 425 -10.99 24.84 -2.81
N LYS A 426 -11.16 25.30 -1.57
CA LYS A 426 -12.28 24.85 -0.71
C LYS A 426 -13.65 25.07 -1.34
N THR A 427 -13.84 26.19 -2.04
CA THR A 427 -15.08 26.49 -2.76
C THR A 427 -15.30 25.50 -3.90
N GLN A 428 -14.22 25.15 -4.62
CA GLN A 428 -14.29 24.26 -5.75
C GLN A 428 -14.47 22.79 -5.36
N GLU A 429 -13.80 22.34 -4.30
CA GLU A 429 -14.04 21.03 -3.67
C GLU A 429 -15.50 20.91 -3.21
N LYS A 430 -16.06 21.95 -2.58
CA LYS A 430 -17.47 21.96 -2.18
C LYS A 430 -18.41 21.87 -3.38
N ASN A 431 -18.13 22.60 -4.46
CA ASN A 431 -18.92 22.53 -5.69
C ASN A 431 -18.84 21.16 -6.35
N PHE A 432 -17.67 20.53 -6.35
CA PHE A 432 -17.47 19.17 -6.88
C PHE A 432 -18.26 18.14 -6.06
N ILE A 433 -18.17 18.22 -4.72
CA ILE A 433 -18.99 17.40 -3.82
C ILE A 433 -20.48 17.59 -4.14
N ILE A 434 -20.96 18.83 -4.32
CA ILE A 434 -22.36 19.11 -4.63
C ILE A 434 -22.80 18.58 -6.02
N GLN A 435 -21.90 18.58 -7.00
CA GLN A 435 -22.20 18.09 -8.36
C GLN A 435 -22.16 16.55 -8.47
N ASN A 436 -21.36 15.90 -7.63
CA ASN A 436 -21.14 14.46 -7.61
C ASN A 436 -21.65 13.80 -6.33
N ILE A 437 -22.54 14.47 -5.57
CA ILE A 437 -23.26 13.79 -4.50
C ILE A 437 -23.92 12.59 -5.19
N PRO A 438 -23.75 11.36 -4.69
CA PRO A 438 -24.74 10.33 -4.93
C PRO A 438 -26.11 10.96 -4.68
N SER A 439 -27.19 10.42 -5.21
CA SER A 439 -28.53 10.97 -4.94
C SER A 439 -28.98 10.88 -3.46
N SER A 440 -28.05 10.82 -2.49
CA SER A 440 -28.13 10.58 -1.05
C SER A 440 -27.53 11.75 -0.23
N PRO A 441 -28.10 12.12 0.93
CA PRO A 441 -27.45 13.01 1.89
C PRO A 441 -26.19 12.34 2.42
N PHE A 442 -25.04 12.95 2.19
CA PHE A 442 -23.78 12.49 2.78
C PHE A 442 -23.82 12.74 4.30
N LEU A 443 -24.01 11.67 5.07
CA LEU A 443 -24.01 11.63 6.53
C LEU A 443 -22.83 10.75 6.98
N GLN A 444 -21.97 11.29 7.85
CA GLN A 444 -20.85 10.58 8.45
C GLN A 444 -21.03 10.50 9.96
N ILE A 445 -20.54 9.41 10.58
CA ILE A 445 -20.43 9.31 12.02
C ILE A 445 -18.95 9.50 12.41
N LYS A 446 -18.66 10.48 13.27
CA LYS A 446 -17.30 10.82 13.71
C LYS A 446 -17.18 10.85 15.23
N ASN A 447 -15.93 10.80 15.70
CA ASN A 447 -15.55 11.09 17.08
C ASN A 447 -16.30 10.25 18.13
N PHE A 448 -16.19 8.92 18.03
CA PHE A 448 -16.74 8.01 19.04
C PHE A 448 -15.98 8.10 20.36
N GLU A 449 -16.69 8.38 21.43
CA GLU A 449 -16.18 8.35 22.80
C GLU A 449 -17.06 7.43 23.64
N TYR A 450 -16.51 6.31 24.12
CA TYR A 450 -17.21 5.35 24.98
C TYR A 450 -16.23 4.51 25.80
N ASN A 451 -16.70 3.94 26.91
CA ASN A 451 -15.95 2.95 27.67
C ASN A 451 -15.94 1.61 26.90
N GLN A 452 -14.76 1.17 26.46
CA GLN A 452 -14.59 -0.08 25.72
C GLN A 452 -14.71 -1.33 26.59
N ASN A 453 -14.61 -1.19 27.92
CA ASN A 453 -14.58 -2.31 28.86
C ASN A 453 -15.57 -2.16 30.03
N PRO A 454 -16.87 -1.91 29.80
CA PRO A 454 -17.80 -1.67 30.89
C PRO A 454 -18.18 -2.98 31.58
N SER A 455 -18.48 -2.91 32.87
CA SER A 455 -19.09 -4.04 33.61
C SER A 455 -20.53 -4.27 33.14
N TYR A 456 -21.03 -5.50 33.23
CA TYR A 456 -22.35 -5.91 32.74
C TYR A 456 -23.51 -5.05 33.28
N LYS A 457 -23.39 -4.54 34.51
CA LYS A 457 -24.41 -3.66 35.13
C LYS A 457 -24.08 -2.18 35.05
N GLU A 458 -22.90 -1.83 34.55
CA GLU A 458 -22.44 -0.44 34.47
C GLU A 458 -23.30 0.36 33.50
N ALA A 459 -23.56 1.62 33.85
CA ALA A 459 -24.11 2.57 32.89
C ALA A 459 -23.01 2.93 31.89
N LEU A 460 -23.36 2.91 30.61
CA LEU A 460 -22.46 3.21 29.52
C LEU A 460 -22.96 4.44 28.77
N GLU A 461 -22.07 5.39 28.57
CA GLU A 461 -22.30 6.55 27.71
C GLU A 461 -21.54 6.35 26.40
N ILE A 462 -22.22 6.56 25.27
CA ILE A 462 -21.62 6.57 23.94
C ILE A 462 -21.90 7.92 23.30
N ASN A 463 -20.84 8.66 23.02
CA ASN A 463 -20.91 9.95 22.33
C ASN A 463 -20.33 9.82 20.92
N PHE A 464 -20.95 10.51 19.96
CA PHE A 464 -20.43 10.64 18.60
C PHE A 464 -21.03 11.88 17.92
N ILE A 465 -20.53 12.18 16.73
CA ILE A 465 -20.93 13.32 15.91
C ILE A 465 -21.53 12.78 14.62
N LEU A 466 -22.76 13.19 14.32
CA LEU A 466 -23.34 13.07 12.97
C LEU A 466 -22.95 14.32 12.20
N GLU A 467 -22.05 14.20 11.24
CA GLU A 467 -21.72 15.27 10.31
C GLU A 467 -22.52 15.08 9.02
N ILE A 468 -23.15 16.14 8.55
CA ILE A 468 -24.09 16.05 7.44
C ILE A 468 -23.91 17.18 6.45
N VAL A 469 -23.98 16.86 5.15
CA VAL A 469 -23.83 17.81 4.05
C VAL A 469 -25.17 18.39 3.59
N GLU A 470 -26.23 17.58 3.57
CA GLU A 470 -27.61 18.00 3.27
C GLU A 470 -28.58 17.56 4.38
N PRO A 471 -29.65 18.31 4.67
CA PRO A 471 -30.63 17.92 5.68
C PRO A 471 -31.17 16.50 5.52
N ALA A 472 -31.21 15.75 6.62
CA ALA A 472 -31.83 14.43 6.69
C ALA A 472 -33.11 14.47 7.53
N GLN A 473 -34.08 13.66 7.16
CA GLN A 473 -35.36 13.46 7.85
C GLN A 473 -35.44 12.03 8.40
N ASN A 474 -36.33 11.79 9.36
CA ASN A 474 -36.62 10.46 9.89
C ASN A 474 -35.36 9.69 10.34
N VAL A 475 -34.41 10.38 10.96
CA VAL A 475 -33.14 9.78 11.36
C VAL A 475 -33.34 8.85 12.56
N ARG A 476 -33.11 7.55 12.36
CA ARG A 476 -33.16 6.50 13.38
C ARG A 476 -31.77 5.99 13.65
N ILE A 477 -31.42 5.89 14.93
CA ILE A 477 -30.16 5.32 15.39
C ILE A 477 -30.47 4.04 16.11
N LEU A 478 -29.95 2.94 15.59
CA LEU A 478 -30.09 1.60 16.13
C LEU A 478 -28.75 1.13 16.67
N ILE A 479 -28.80 0.35 17.74
CA ILE A 479 -27.66 -0.41 18.26
C ILE A 479 -28.02 -1.88 18.26
N ASN A 480 -27.20 -2.71 17.60
CA ASN A 480 -27.46 -4.14 17.42
C ASN A 480 -28.91 -4.40 16.94
N ASN A 481 -29.35 -3.64 15.93
CA ASN A 481 -30.69 -3.66 15.33
C ASN A 481 -31.84 -3.21 16.24
N LYS A 482 -31.56 -2.67 17.42
CA LYS A 482 -32.57 -2.09 18.31
C LYS A 482 -32.53 -0.57 18.22
N GLU A 483 -33.65 0.05 17.85
CA GLU A 483 -33.78 1.51 17.84
C GLU A 483 -33.58 2.10 19.25
N ILE A 484 -32.64 3.04 19.36
CA ILE A 484 -32.29 3.72 20.60
C ILE A 484 -32.69 5.19 20.57
N LEU A 485 -32.58 5.83 19.40
CA LEU A 485 -32.90 7.24 19.22
C LEU A 485 -33.59 7.46 17.87
N LYS A 486 -34.61 8.30 17.87
CA LYS A 486 -35.26 8.81 16.67
C LYS A 486 -35.26 10.33 16.68
N LEU A 487 -34.94 10.93 15.53
CA LEU A 487 -34.91 12.37 15.31
C LEU A 487 -35.72 12.69 14.06
N ASP A 488 -36.60 13.69 14.14
CA ASP A 488 -37.46 14.07 13.02
C ASP A 488 -36.64 14.65 11.85
N SER A 489 -35.65 15.50 12.15
CA SER A 489 -34.69 15.99 11.17
C SER A 489 -33.33 16.37 11.79
N ILE A 490 -32.33 16.48 10.92
CA ILE A 490 -31.00 17.02 11.22
C ILE A 490 -30.57 17.89 10.04
N ASP A 491 -30.39 19.19 10.29
CA ASP A 491 -30.05 20.18 9.26
C ASP A 491 -28.57 20.61 9.29
N SER A 492 -27.82 20.19 10.30
CA SER A 492 -26.39 20.46 10.47
C SER A 492 -25.74 19.46 11.41
N THR A 493 -24.41 19.51 11.54
CA THR A 493 -23.63 18.63 12.40
C THR A 493 -24.22 18.54 13.82
N LYS A 494 -24.51 17.32 14.27
CA LYS A 494 -25.19 17.04 15.52
C LYS A 494 -24.39 16.10 16.42
N LYS A 495 -24.13 16.55 17.64
CA LYS A 495 -23.59 15.66 18.69
C LYS A 495 -24.69 14.76 19.20
N VAL A 496 -24.44 13.46 19.23
CA VAL A 496 -25.33 12.43 19.74
C VAL A 496 -24.72 11.85 21.01
N LYS A 497 -25.54 11.72 22.04
CA LYS A 497 -25.20 11.12 23.32
C LYS A 497 -26.23 10.05 23.63
N LEU A 498 -25.78 8.81 23.75
CA LEU A 498 -26.61 7.65 24.07
C LEU A 498 -26.27 7.16 25.47
N ASN A 499 -27.31 6.91 26.27
CA ASN A 499 -27.17 6.36 27.63
C ASN A 499 -27.72 4.93 27.64
N LEU A 500 -26.82 3.97 27.82
CA LEU A 500 -27.08 2.53 27.72
C LEU A 500 -26.53 1.82 28.96
N LYS A 501 -26.59 0.49 28.99
CA LYS A 501 -25.96 -0.33 30.03
C LYS A 501 -25.11 -1.43 29.41
N GLY A 502 -24.09 -1.89 30.11
CA GLY A 502 -23.23 -3.00 29.65
C GLY A 502 -24.03 -4.23 29.20
N LYS A 503 -25.13 -4.55 29.89
CA LYS A 503 -26.04 -5.66 29.56
C LYS A 503 -26.71 -5.58 28.18
N ASP A 504 -26.73 -4.40 27.55
CA ASP A 504 -27.29 -4.21 26.21
C ASP A 504 -26.34 -4.72 25.11
N PHE A 505 -25.14 -5.14 25.53
CA PHE A 505 -24.08 -5.68 24.70
C PHE A 505 -23.70 -7.06 25.22
N LEU A 506 -23.67 -8.05 24.33
CA LEU A 506 -23.26 -9.41 24.67
C LEU A 506 -22.02 -9.84 23.90
N GLY A 507 -21.78 -9.32 22.70
CA GLY A 507 -20.59 -9.64 21.89
C GLY A 507 -19.31 -8.90 22.31
N ASN A 508 -18.25 -9.16 21.55
CA ASN A 508 -16.96 -8.45 21.61
C ASN A 508 -16.92 -7.17 20.75
N LYS A 509 -18.04 -6.86 20.10
CA LYS A 509 -18.28 -5.69 19.25
C LYS A 509 -19.76 -5.33 19.28
N PHE A 510 -20.09 -4.12 18.88
CA PHE A 510 -21.47 -3.68 18.68
C PHE A 510 -21.60 -2.88 17.39
N LYS A 511 -22.80 -2.91 16.82
CA LYS A 511 -23.13 -2.20 15.58
C LYS A 511 -23.96 -0.97 15.90
N ILE A 512 -23.57 0.18 15.38
CA ILE A 512 -24.43 1.36 15.28
C ILE A 512 -24.92 1.43 13.84
N ILE A 513 -26.23 1.54 13.67
CA ILE A 513 -26.87 1.74 12.37
C ILE A 513 -27.59 3.08 12.42
N VAL A 514 -27.34 3.96 11.46
CA VAL A 514 -28.06 5.22 11.29
C VAL A 514 -28.87 5.12 10.00
N GLU A 515 -30.18 4.98 10.15
CA GLU A 515 -31.11 5.02 9.02
C GLU A 515 -31.69 6.42 8.90
N TYR A 516 -31.87 6.93 7.70
CA TYR A 516 -32.37 8.28 7.48
C TYR A 516 -32.99 8.43 6.09
N GLU A 517 -33.76 9.49 5.89
CA GLU A 517 -34.38 9.84 4.62
C GLU A 517 -33.87 11.19 4.12
N ASP A 518 -33.81 11.36 2.80
CA ASP A 518 -33.56 12.66 2.18
C ASP A 518 -34.82 13.52 2.08
N LYS A 519 -34.65 14.76 1.61
CA LYS A 519 -35.76 15.70 1.34
C LYS A 519 -36.81 15.18 0.35
N ASN A 520 -36.50 14.15 -0.43
CA ASN A 520 -37.40 13.50 -1.39
C ASN A 520 -38.02 12.21 -0.83
N GLY A 521 -37.73 11.84 0.43
CA GLY A 521 -38.27 10.65 1.10
C GLY A 521 -37.59 9.33 0.71
N LYS A 522 -36.41 9.36 0.08
CA LYS A 522 -35.62 8.15 -0.20
C LYS A 522 -34.80 7.77 1.03
N SER A 523 -34.83 6.49 1.41
CA SER A 523 -34.19 5.97 2.62
C SER A 523 -32.74 5.52 2.39
N TYR A 524 -31.91 5.70 3.42
CA TYR A 524 -30.49 5.35 3.49
C TYR A 524 -30.18 4.69 4.82
N SER A 525 -29.08 3.94 4.88
CA SER A 525 -28.58 3.31 6.08
C SER A 525 -27.06 3.34 6.10
N LEU A 526 -26.49 3.74 7.23
CA LEU A 526 -25.06 3.76 7.49
C LEU A 526 -24.77 2.84 8.67
N GLU A 527 -23.84 1.90 8.52
CA GLU A 527 -23.46 0.96 9.57
C GLU A 527 -22.00 1.17 10.01
N GLN A 528 -21.77 1.23 11.33
CA GLN A 528 -20.45 1.25 11.94
C GLN A 528 -20.34 0.14 12.98
N SER A 529 -19.33 -0.73 12.86
CA SER A 529 -18.98 -1.72 13.89
C SER A 529 -17.87 -1.18 14.79
N LEU A 530 -18.03 -1.32 16.11
CA LEU A 530 -17.09 -0.83 17.12
C LEU A 530 -16.76 -1.93 18.14
N PRO A 531 -15.48 -2.08 18.57
CA PRO A 531 -15.08 -3.10 19.54
C PRO A 531 -15.58 -2.78 20.95
N MET A 532 -16.00 -3.80 21.72
CA MET A 532 -16.41 -3.64 23.12
C MET A 532 -16.32 -4.97 23.87
N VAL A 533 -15.76 -4.96 25.08
CA VAL A 533 -15.64 -6.17 25.91
C VAL A 533 -16.35 -5.98 27.24
N ILE A 534 -17.45 -6.70 27.45
CA ILE A 534 -18.21 -6.62 28.70
C ILE A 534 -17.55 -7.47 29.80
N LYS A 535 -17.37 -6.87 30.98
CA LYS A 535 -16.84 -7.52 32.17
C LYS A 535 -17.94 -7.94 33.14
N ASP A 536 -17.63 -8.84 34.07
CA ASP A 536 -18.52 -9.28 35.16
C ASP A 536 -19.88 -9.82 34.70
N PHE A 537 -19.89 -10.67 33.68
CA PHE A 537 -21.10 -11.39 33.27
C PHE A 537 -21.68 -12.19 34.45
N PRO A 538 -23.01 -12.16 34.66
CA PRO A 538 -23.66 -13.08 35.57
C PRO A 538 -23.39 -14.53 35.17
N TRP A 539 -23.23 -15.43 36.14
CA TRP A 539 -22.88 -16.84 35.90
C TRP A 539 -23.78 -17.54 34.87
N TYR A 540 -25.07 -17.20 34.82
CA TYR A 540 -26.01 -17.78 33.86
C TYR A 540 -25.79 -17.27 32.44
N ILE A 541 -25.33 -16.02 32.24
CA ILE A 541 -24.97 -15.50 30.91
C ILE A 541 -23.68 -16.19 30.42
N VAL A 542 -22.70 -16.38 31.31
CA VAL A 542 -21.49 -17.14 30.99
C VAL A 542 -21.85 -18.57 30.55
N LEU A 543 -22.78 -19.21 31.26
CA LEU A 543 -23.26 -20.55 30.91
C LEU A 543 -23.95 -20.58 29.53
N LEU A 544 -24.83 -19.61 29.23
CA LEU A 544 -25.51 -19.51 27.94
C LEU A 544 -24.53 -19.30 26.77
N LYS A 545 -23.46 -18.52 26.99
CA LYS A 545 -22.38 -18.34 26.01
C LYS A 545 -21.58 -19.62 25.78
N VAL A 546 -21.21 -20.34 26.84
CA VAL A 546 -20.51 -21.64 26.73
C VAL A 546 -21.37 -22.66 25.97
N LEU A 547 -22.69 -22.62 26.16
CA LEU A 547 -23.65 -23.47 25.45
C LEU A 547 -23.99 -22.98 24.03
N LYS A 548 -23.41 -21.87 23.57
CA LYS A 548 -23.69 -21.22 22.27
C LYS A 548 -25.17 -20.91 22.03
N ILE A 549 -25.90 -20.59 23.10
CA ILE A 549 -27.32 -20.20 23.03
C ILE A 549 -27.45 -18.71 22.69
N ILE A 550 -26.44 -17.92 23.04
CA ILE A 550 -26.29 -16.50 22.71
C ILE A 550 -24.85 -16.25 22.27
N ASP A 551 -24.65 -15.27 21.39
CA ASP A 551 -23.33 -14.87 20.85
C ASP A 551 -22.36 -14.36 21.93
#